data_AF-A0A2A7VSS6-F1
#
_entry.id   AF-A0A2A7VSS6-F1
#
_cell.length_a   1.000
_cell.length_b   1.000
_cell.length_c   1.000
_cell.angle_alpha   90.00
_cell.angle_beta   90.00
_cell.angle_gamma   90.00
#
_symmetry.space_group_name_H-M   'P 1'
#
loop_
_entity.id
_entity.type
_entity.pdbx_description
1 polymer ?
#
loop_
_entity_poly.entity_id
_entity_poly.type
_entity_poly.pdbx_seq_one_letter_code
_entity_poly.pdbx_strand_id
1 'polypeptide(L)'
;MDSVTPFVKGVEILPDGSVVRSGTNYSGKFQEAHDASKASIQSRISNLESGGVKGTDSNVNPNKIKLTQEREKYYRKKIDEAKARGDYKAADDIRYDRHCEETKQPLERKDWDARTENLRKSQERGREEEIKGRKALGEHLNRTLEDNNSGKVVTYTSSEGHLTRPDSIGHNAKDEIDLVHDHKHKISDKEHVIHNDSQMRAEREMLEDKSGSHIVAISSDKPDLNGIPPKPRPSGPLGEKSEIYYTDPSSGKVTHKWEGNSRLPGGGRWKKL
;
A
#
# COMPACT_ATOMS: atom_id res chain seq x y z
N MET A 1 25.29 17.44 -46.26
CA MET A 1 24.32 18.53 -46.04
C MET A 1 22.97 18.05 -46.53
N ASP A 2 21.98 17.68 -45.74
CA ASP A 2 21.88 17.28 -44.34
C ASP A 2 20.62 16.40 -44.23
N SER A 3 20.66 15.49 -43.26
CA SER A 3 19.59 14.60 -42.84
C SER A 3 18.35 15.37 -42.41
N VAL A 4 17.15 14.94 -42.84
CA VAL A 4 15.89 15.31 -42.16
C VAL A 4 15.15 14.04 -41.77
N THR A 5 15.08 13.85 -40.46
CA THR A 5 14.42 12.78 -39.70
C THR A 5 12.90 13.02 -39.65
N PRO A 6 12.05 11.99 -39.68
CA PRO A 6 10.63 12.15 -39.38
C PRO A 6 10.42 12.22 -37.86
N PHE A 7 9.88 13.34 -37.37
CA PHE A 7 9.62 13.57 -35.93
C PHE A 7 8.12 13.75 -35.63
N VAL A 8 7.64 12.89 -34.72
CA VAL A 8 6.51 13.00 -33.77
C VAL A 8 5.08 13.22 -34.32
N LYS A 9 4.28 12.15 -34.23
CA LYS A 9 2.81 12.20 -34.19
C LYS A 9 2.35 13.12 -33.04
N GLY A 10 1.56 14.15 -33.36
CA GLY A 10 0.73 14.83 -32.35
C GLY A 10 0.58 16.35 -32.43
N VAL A 11 1.02 17.02 -33.50
CA VAL A 11 0.82 18.47 -33.68
C VAL A 11 0.33 18.76 -35.09
N GLU A 12 -0.84 19.38 -35.22
CA GLU A 12 -1.38 19.89 -36.48
C GLU A 12 -1.33 21.43 -36.43
N ILE A 13 -0.68 22.04 -37.43
CA ILE A 13 -0.50 23.50 -37.53
C ILE A 13 -1.54 24.03 -38.53
N LEU A 14 -2.32 25.04 -38.13
CA LEU A 14 -3.34 25.63 -39.00
C LEU A 14 -2.73 26.64 -39.99
N PRO A 15 -3.38 26.91 -41.13
CA PRO A 15 -2.83 27.76 -42.19
C PRO A 15 -2.63 29.23 -41.81
N ASP A 16 -3.21 29.70 -40.71
CA ASP A 16 -3.02 31.06 -40.18
C ASP A 16 -1.86 31.14 -39.16
N GLY A 17 -1.13 30.03 -38.97
CA GLY A 17 0.02 29.95 -38.06
C GLY A 17 -0.37 29.71 -36.59
N SER A 18 -1.64 29.50 -36.29
CA SER A 18 -2.08 29.14 -34.94
C SER A 18 -1.87 27.63 -34.64
N VAL A 19 -1.54 27.33 -33.38
CA VAL A 19 -1.30 25.96 -32.89
C VAL A 19 -2.43 25.55 -31.97
N VAL A 20 -3.17 24.50 -32.32
CA VAL A 20 -4.18 23.89 -31.44
C VAL A 20 -3.55 22.71 -30.70
N ARG A 21 -3.37 22.85 -29.38
CA ARG A 21 -2.98 21.74 -28.50
C ARG A 21 -4.24 21.09 -27.92
N SER A 22 -4.71 19.99 -28.51
CA SER A 22 -5.74 19.14 -27.90
C SER A 22 -5.08 18.15 -26.94
N GLY A 23 -4.91 18.56 -25.69
CA GLY A 23 -4.48 17.70 -24.59
C GLY A 23 -4.99 18.30 -23.30
N THR A 24 -5.94 17.63 -22.65
CA THR A 24 -6.58 18.05 -21.40
C THR A 24 -5.54 18.26 -20.30
N ASN A 25 -5.15 19.51 -20.08
CA ASN A 25 -4.49 19.96 -18.86
C ASN A 25 -5.58 20.31 -17.84
N TYR A 26 -5.71 19.54 -16.76
CA TYR A 26 -6.23 20.07 -15.52
C TYR A 26 -5.09 20.21 -14.53
N SER A 27 -4.70 21.47 -14.33
CA SER A 27 -3.70 21.96 -13.41
C SER A 27 -4.30 22.12 -12.01
N GLY A 28 -3.94 21.21 -11.08
CA GLY A 28 -4.19 21.34 -9.65
C GLY A 28 -2.87 21.39 -8.88
N LYS A 29 -2.58 22.53 -8.26
CA LYS A 29 -1.32 22.83 -7.55
C LYS A 29 -1.26 22.11 -6.18
N PHE A 30 -0.19 21.33 -5.96
CA PHE A 30 0.61 21.11 -4.73
C PHE A 30 0.01 21.05 -3.30
N GLN A 31 -1.30 21.08 -3.10
CA GLN A 31 -1.91 20.85 -1.77
C GLN A 31 -2.42 19.40 -1.60
N GLU A 32 -2.45 18.63 -2.70
CA GLU A 32 -3.14 17.35 -2.79
C GLU A 32 -2.34 16.17 -2.22
N ALA A 33 -1.04 16.28 -1.96
CA ALA A 33 -0.23 15.16 -1.46
C ALA A 33 -0.52 14.80 0.02
N HIS A 34 -0.82 15.80 0.86
CA HIS A 34 -1.22 15.57 2.25
C HIS A 34 -2.64 14.98 2.35
N ASP A 35 -3.54 15.43 1.47
CA ASP A 35 -4.90 14.89 1.38
C ASP A 35 -4.96 13.57 0.62
N ALA A 36 -4.02 13.28 -0.29
CA ALA A 36 -3.86 11.97 -0.93
C ALA A 36 -3.30 10.93 0.04
N SER A 37 -2.47 11.32 1.02
CA SER A 37 -2.09 10.43 2.11
C SER A 37 -3.31 10.05 2.97
N LYS A 38 -4.15 11.03 3.35
CA LYS A 38 -5.45 10.78 4.03
C LYS A 38 -6.50 10.09 3.15
N ALA A 39 -6.53 10.36 1.84
CA ALA A 39 -7.48 9.82 0.87
C ALA A 39 -7.06 8.43 0.38
N SER A 40 -5.77 8.09 0.38
CA SER A 40 -5.24 6.73 0.23
C SER A 40 -5.59 5.88 1.45
N ILE A 41 -5.55 6.48 2.66
CA ILE A 41 -6.04 5.85 3.89
C ILE A 41 -7.57 5.66 3.83
N GLN A 42 -8.35 6.65 3.34
CA GLN A 42 -9.80 6.50 3.13
C GLN A 42 -10.14 5.53 1.98
N SER A 43 -9.34 5.47 0.92
CA SER A 43 -9.48 4.50 -0.17
C SER A 43 -9.17 3.10 0.32
N ARG A 44 -8.19 2.90 1.20
CA ARG A 44 -7.95 1.62 1.86
C ARG A 44 -9.09 1.24 2.82
N ILE A 45 -9.74 2.21 3.48
CA ILE A 45 -10.95 1.96 4.29
C ILE A 45 -12.14 1.58 3.39
N SER A 46 -12.42 2.32 2.31
CA SER A 46 -13.51 1.96 1.39
C SER A 46 -13.22 0.66 0.63
N ASN A 47 -11.95 0.39 0.30
CA ASN A 47 -11.51 -0.82 -0.42
C ASN A 47 -11.34 -2.03 0.49
N LEU A 48 -11.28 -1.89 1.82
CA LEU A 48 -11.45 -3.02 2.74
C LEU A 48 -12.93 -3.25 3.09
N GLU A 49 -13.76 -2.21 3.06
CA GLU A 49 -15.23 -2.33 3.09
C GLU A 49 -15.81 -2.87 1.77
N SER A 50 -15.00 -2.95 0.72
CA SER A 50 -15.29 -3.67 -0.53
C SER A 50 -14.21 -4.73 -0.74
N GLY A 51 -14.38 -5.96 -0.23
CA GLY A 51 -13.48 -7.07 -0.60
C GLY A 51 -13.27 -7.10 -2.11
N GLY A 52 -12.09 -6.66 -2.57
CA GLY A 52 -11.99 -6.14 -3.92
C GLY A 52 -10.57 -5.74 -4.29
N VAL A 53 -9.77 -6.78 -4.52
CA VAL A 53 -8.74 -6.75 -5.58
C VAL A 53 -9.34 -6.02 -6.77
N LYS A 54 -8.68 -4.98 -7.27
CA LYS A 54 -9.11 -4.27 -8.48
C LYS A 54 -8.82 -5.18 -9.68
N GLY A 55 -9.70 -6.14 -9.92
CA GLY A 55 -9.58 -7.13 -10.98
C GLY A 55 -10.89 -7.90 -11.08
N THR A 56 -11.65 -7.58 -12.12
CA THR A 56 -12.82 -8.30 -12.65
C THR A 56 -14.04 -8.47 -11.73
N ASP A 57 -15.22 -8.16 -12.31
CA ASP A 57 -16.53 -8.22 -11.69
C ASP A 57 -16.84 -9.56 -10.98
N SER A 58 -17.74 -9.50 -9.99
CA SER A 58 -18.44 -10.60 -9.28
C SER A 58 -17.96 -11.04 -7.89
N ASN A 59 -17.74 -10.09 -6.97
CA ASN A 59 -17.96 -10.36 -5.53
C ASN A 59 -18.70 -9.20 -4.87
N VAL A 60 -19.94 -8.97 -5.29
CA VAL A 60 -20.84 -8.07 -4.57
C VAL A 60 -21.14 -8.75 -3.23
N ASN A 61 -20.59 -8.21 -2.14
CA ASN A 61 -21.00 -8.64 -0.80
C ASN A 61 -22.53 -8.54 -0.73
N PRO A 62 -23.27 -9.64 -0.55
CA PRO A 62 -24.73 -9.64 -0.63
C PRO A 62 -25.39 -8.73 0.40
N ASN A 63 -24.65 -8.32 1.44
CA ASN A 63 -25.09 -7.42 2.48
C ASN A 63 -24.81 -5.93 2.19
N LYS A 64 -24.08 -5.59 1.12
CA LYS A 64 -23.73 -4.21 0.79
C LYS A 64 -24.73 -3.58 -0.19
N ILE A 65 -25.27 -2.44 0.18
CA ILE A 65 -26.11 -1.58 -0.66
C ILE A 65 -25.20 -0.54 -1.30
N LYS A 66 -25.28 -0.39 -2.63
CA LYS A 66 -24.49 0.60 -3.36
C LYS A 66 -25.08 1.99 -3.14
N LEU A 67 -24.32 2.87 -2.52
CA LEU A 67 -24.68 4.30 -2.41
C LEU A 67 -24.56 4.99 -3.77
N THR A 68 -25.33 6.06 -3.96
CA THR A 68 -25.14 6.94 -5.12
C THR A 68 -23.85 7.76 -4.94
N GLN A 69 -23.22 8.17 -6.05
CA GLN A 69 -22.02 9.02 -5.99
C GLN A 69 -22.26 10.32 -5.21
N GLU A 70 -23.46 10.89 -5.30
CA GLU A 70 -23.85 12.08 -4.56
C GLU A 70 -23.88 11.82 -3.05
N ARG A 71 -24.40 10.66 -2.64
CA ARG A 71 -24.47 10.27 -1.23
C ARG A 71 -23.08 9.98 -0.67
N GLU A 72 -22.21 9.33 -1.45
CA GLU A 72 -20.80 9.15 -1.08
C GLU A 72 -20.08 10.48 -0.89
N LYS A 73 -20.26 11.43 -1.83
CA LYS A 73 -19.70 12.78 -1.73
C LYS A 73 -20.24 13.54 -0.50
N TYR A 74 -21.53 13.40 -0.21
CA TYR A 74 -22.16 13.99 0.97
C TYR A 74 -21.49 13.51 2.26
N TYR A 75 -21.38 12.18 2.46
CA TYR A 75 -20.75 11.63 3.66
C TYR A 75 -19.29 12.02 3.78
N ARG A 76 -18.53 11.97 2.69
CA ARG A 76 -17.12 12.38 2.68
C ARG A 76 -16.97 13.83 3.15
N LYS A 77 -17.74 14.74 2.56
CA LYS A 77 -17.73 16.17 2.93
C LYS A 77 -18.04 16.35 4.42
N LYS A 78 -19.08 15.70 4.94
CA LYS A 78 -19.49 15.81 6.36
C LYS A 78 -18.44 15.30 7.33
N ILE A 79 -17.81 14.15 7.01
CA ILE A 79 -16.71 13.59 7.81
C ILE A 79 -15.53 14.57 7.84
N ASP A 80 -15.18 15.14 6.69
CA ASP A 80 -14.03 16.04 6.59
C ASP A 80 -14.30 17.38 7.30
N GLU A 81 -15.53 17.92 7.22
CA GLU A 81 -15.97 19.10 7.99
C GLU A 81 -15.95 18.86 9.51
N ALA A 82 -16.37 17.68 9.97
CA ALA A 82 -16.31 17.33 11.39
C ALA A 82 -14.86 17.25 11.88
N LYS A 83 -13.99 16.57 11.12
CA LYS A 83 -12.55 16.50 11.42
C LYS A 83 -11.86 17.86 11.41
N ALA A 84 -12.18 18.72 10.46
CA ALA A 84 -11.60 20.07 10.35
C ALA A 84 -11.93 20.93 11.59
N ARG A 85 -13.06 20.67 12.24
CA ARG A 85 -13.47 21.29 13.51
C ARG A 85 -12.89 20.60 14.76
N GLY A 86 -12.12 19.52 14.59
CA GLY A 86 -11.62 18.70 15.70
C GLY A 86 -12.66 17.78 16.34
N ASP A 87 -13.87 17.69 15.77
CA ASP A 87 -14.95 16.87 16.29
C ASP A 87 -14.88 15.44 15.72
N TYR A 88 -13.96 14.66 16.26
CA TYR A 88 -13.75 13.27 15.84
C TYR A 88 -14.92 12.36 16.19
N LYS A 89 -15.69 12.69 17.24
CA LYS A 89 -16.87 11.92 17.63
C LYS A 89 -17.98 12.09 16.59
N ALA A 90 -18.29 13.32 16.18
CA ALA A 90 -19.25 13.54 15.10
C ALA A 90 -18.80 12.89 13.79
N ALA A 91 -17.50 12.89 13.49
CA ALA A 91 -16.97 12.18 12.32
C ALA A 91 -17.19 10.66 12.40
N ASP A 92 -17.12 10.06 13.59
CA ASP A 92 -17.41 8.64 13.83
C ASP A 92 -18.91 8.34 13.70
N ASP A 93 -19.76 9.20 14.26
CA ASP A 93 -21.21 9.11 14.14
C ASP A 93 -21.63 9.12 12.65
N ILE A 94 -21.09 10.06 11.86
CA ILE A 94 -21.39 10.15 10.42
C ILE A 94 -20.91 8.90 9.66
N ARG A 95 -19.79 8.28 10.07
CA ARG A 95 -19.35 7.00 9.47
C ARG A 95 -20.30 5.87 9.79
N TYR A 96 -20.85 5.84 11.00
CA TYR A 96 -21.85 4.86 11.37
C TYR A 96 -23.15 5.05 10.58
N ASP A 97 -23.61 6.30 10.41
CA ASP A 97 -24.78 6.61 9.58
C ASP A 97 -24.59 6.11 8.14
N ARG A 98 -23.40 6.34 7.56
CA ARG A 98 -23.05 5.79 6.24
C ARG A 98 -23.10 4.27 6.24
N HIS A 99 -22.53 3.61 7.26
CA HIS A 99 -22.53 2.15 7.39
C HIS A 99 -23.95 1.57 7.42
N CYS A 100 -24.87 2.25 8.14
CA CYS A 100 -26.28 1.89 8.19
C CYS A 100 -26.98 1.98 6.84
N GLU A 101 -26.64 2.96 6.00
CA GLU A 101 -27.23 3.08 4.66
C GLU A 101 -26.61 2.13 3.64
N GLU A 102 -25.31 1.82 3.76
CA GLU A 102 -24.62 0.93 2.83
C GLU A 102 -24.71 -0.56 3.22
N THR A 103 -25.39 -0.91 4.30
CA THR A 103 -25.47 -2.30 4.80
C THR A 103 -26.91 -2.73 5.10
N LYS A 104 -27.37 -3.84 4.51
CA LYS A 104 -28.73 -4.38 4.71
C LYS A 104 -29.04 -4.73 6.17
N GLN A 105 -28.03 -5.24 6.89
CA GLN A 105 -28.09 -5.57 8.31
C GLN A 105 -26.86 -4.93 8.97
N PRO A 106 -26.94 -3.64 9.33
CA PRO A 106 -25.81 -2.95 9.91
C PRO A 106 -25.49 -3.52 11.29
N LEU A 107 -24.24 -3.31 11.71
CA LEU A 107 -23.81 -3.68 13.05
C LEU A 107 -24.51 -2.78 14.06
N GLU A 108 -24.78 -3.29 15.25
CA GLU A 108 -25.20 -2.44 16.36
C GLU A 108 -24.10 -1.41 16.64
N ARG A 109 -24.50 -0.20 17.06
CA ARG A 109 -23.57 0.90 17.30
C ARG A 109 -22.40 0.52 18.20
N LYS A 110 -22.69 -0.21 19.28
CA LYS A 110 -21.68 -0.69 20.23
C LYS A 110 -20.63 -1.59 19.57
N ASP A 111 -21.06 -2.51 18.71
CA ASP A 111 -20.16 -3.43 18.00
C ASP A 111 -19.37 -2.72 16.91
N TRP A 112 -19.98 -1.74 16.25
CA TRP A 112 -19.29 -0.87 15.30
C TRP A 112 -18.19 -0.06 15.95
N ASP A 113 -18.46 0.55 17.10
CA ASP A 113 -17.48 1.33 17.87
C ASP A 113 -16.32 0.44 18.33
N ALA A 114 -16.63 -0.74 18.89
CA ALA A 114 -15.62 -1.71 19.30
C ALA A 114 -14.74 -2.16 18.12
N ARG A 115 -15.35 -2.42 16.95
CA ARG A 115 -14.63 -2.80 15.73
C ARG A 115 -13.75 -1.68 15.21
N THR A 116 -14.26 -0.45 15.21
CA THR A 116 -13.53 0.74 14.75
C THR A 116 -12.33 1.02 15.64
N GLU A 117 -12.50 0.89 16.96
CA GLU A 117 -11.41 1.07 17.92
C GLU A 117 -10.34 -0.01 17.78
N ASN A 118 -10.73 -1.28 17.63
CA ASN A 118 -9.77 -2.35 17.37
C ASN A 118 -9.01 -2.13 16.06
N LEU A 119 -9.68 -1.61 15.02
CA LEU A 119 -9.03 -1.25 13.77
C LEU A 119 -8.02 -0.12 13.96
N ARG A 120 -8.35 0.93 14.73
CA ARG A 120 -7.41 2.03 15.05
C ARG A 120 -6.17 1.53 15.77
N LYS A 121 -6.35 0.72 16.82
CA LYS A 121 -5.24 0.11 17.55
C LYS A 121 -4.37 -0.76 16.64
N SER A 122 -5.00 -1.55 15.77
CA SER A 122 -4.27 -2.37 14.79
C SER A 122 -3.48 -1.51 13.79
N GLN A 123 -4.02 -0.36 13.36
CA GLN A 123 -3.35 0.55 12.44
C GLN A 123 -2.20 1.32 13.10
N GLU A 124 -2.40 1.78 14.34
CA GLU A 124 -1.34 2.42 15.12
C GLU A 124 -0.20 1.46 15.37
N ARG A 125 -0.49 0.25 15.85
CA ARG A 125 0.50 -0.80 16.01
C ARG A 125 1.19 -1.15 14.70
N GLY A 126 0.44 -1.27 13.60
CA GLY A 126 1.01 -1.52 12.28
C GLY A 126 2.03 -0.46 11.86
N ARG A 127 1.73 0.83 12.12
CA ARG A 127 2.64 1.96 11.85
C ARG A 127 3.87 1.94 12.76
N GLU A 128 3.70 1.65 14.05
CA GLU A 128 4.84 1.52 14.97
C GLU A 128 5.81 0.43 14.51
N GLU A 129 5.28 -0.74 14.12
CA GLU A 129 6.09 -1.86 13.66
C GLU A 129 6.68 -1.60 12.27
N GLU A 130 6.00 -0.87 11.39
CA GLU A 130 6.57 -0.38 10.12
C GLU A 130 7.77 0.54 10.35
N ILE A 131 7.66 1.50 11.27
CA ILE A 131 8.77 2.41 11.61
C ILE A 131 9.97 1.62 12.15
N LYS A 132 9.73 0.68 13.07
CA LYS A 132 10.78 -0.20 13.62
C LYS A 132 11.39 -1.07 12.52
N GLY A 133 10.57 -1.69 11.68
CA GLY A 133 10.96 -2.53 10.55
C GLY A 133 11.85 -1.79 9.55
N ARG A 134 11.42 -0.60 9.12
CA ARG A 134 12.19 0.28 8.21
C ARG A 134 13.54 0.63 8.82
N LYS A 135 13.55 1.05 10.09
CA LYS A 135 14.80 1.42 10.80
C LYS A 135 15.75 0.21 10.89
N ALA A 136 15.24 -0.93 11.35
CA ALA A 136 16.01 -2.17 11.48
C ALA A 136 16.62 -2.61 10.15
N LEU A 137 15.83 -2.54 9.07
CA LEU A 137 16.29 -2.87 7.73
C LEU A 137 17.34 -1.89 7.22
N GLY A 138 17.14 -0.58 7.41
CA GLY A 138 18.11 0.45 7.04
C GLY A 138 19.46 0.25 7.75
N GLU A 139 19.43 -0.03 9.06
CA GLU A 139 20.63 -0.37 9.84
C GLU A 139 21.30 -1.65 9.33
N HIS A 140 20.52 -2.71 9.06
CA HIS A 140 21.04 -3.97 8.53
C HIS A 140 21.74 -3.82 7.17
N LEU A 141 21.16 -2.99 6.29
CA LEU A 141 21.69 -2.72 4.96
C LEU A 141 22.73 -1.59 4.95
N ASN A 142 23.00 -0.98 6.10
CA ASN A 142 23.85 0.20 6.26
C ASN A 142 23.49 1.34 5.28
N ARG A 143 22.19 1.62 5.14
CA ARG A 143 21.67 2.70 4.27
C ARG A 143 20.38 3.30 4.81
N THR A 144 20.12 4.55 4.45
CA THR A 144 18.87 5.23 4.78
C THR A 144 17.73 4.70 3.91
N LEU A 145 16.59 4.45 4.54
CA LEU A 145 15.31 4.16 3.87
C LEU A 145 14.33 5.29 4.20
N GLU A 146 13.76 5.90 3.17
CA GLU A 146 12.86 7.04 3.29
C GLU A 146 11.42 6.60 3.52
N ASP A 147 10.69 7.37 4.34
CA ASP A 147 9.27 7.16 4.59
C ASP A 147 8.42 7.71 3.45
N ASN A 148 7.90 6.81 2.62
CA ASN A 148 7.08 7.18 1.46
C ASN A 148 5.63 7.55 1.84
N ASN A 149 5.30 7.62 3.13
CA ASN A 149 4.06 8.20 3.63
C ASN A 149 4.20 9.69 3.97
N SER A 150 5.42 10.24 3.92
CA SER A 150 5.74 11.63 4.25
C SER A 150 6.31 12.38 3.04
N GLY A 151 6.07 13.70 2.97
CA GLY A 151 6.60 14.53 1.89
C GLY A 151 6.03 14.19 0.51
N LYS A 152 6.91 14.13 -0.51
CA LYS A 152 6.52 13.85 -1.90
C LYS A 152 6.39 12.34 -2.08
N VAL A 153 5.16 11.85 -2.02
CA VAL A 153 4.84 10.44 -2.20
C VAL A 153 5.19 9.96 -3.61
N VAL A 154 5.94 8.86 -3.68
CA VAL A 154 6.25 8.13 -4.91
C VAL A 154 5.21 7.03 -5.13
N THR A 155 4.63 7.01 -6.32
CA THR A 155 3.69 5.98 -6.77
C THR A 155 4.09 5.45 -8.13
N TYR A 156 3.70 4.23 -8.43
CA TYR A 156 3.93 3.60 -9.74
C TYR A 156 2.65 2.93 -10.22
N THR A 157 2.33 3.03 -11.51
CA THR A 157 1.23 2.30 -12.12
C THR A 157 1.83 1.20 -12.98
N SER A 158 1.54 -0.06 -12.63
CA SER A 158 2.04 -1.20 -13.40
C SER A 158 1.46 -1.27 -14.81
N SER A 159 2.10 -2.07 -15.65
CA SER A 159 1.60 -2.51 -16.96
C SER A 159 0.19 -3.10 -16.89
N GLU A 160 -0.17 -3.75 -15.78
CA GLU A 160 -1.53 -4.25 -15.48
C GLU A 160 -2.53 -3.14 -15.07
N GLY A 161 -2.09 -1.89 -14.97
CA GLY A 161 -2.91 -0.76 -14.52
C GLY A 161 -3.07 -0.67 -13.00
N HIS A 162 -2.26 -1.37 -12.23
CA HIS A 162 -2.29 -1.33 -10.76
C HIS A 162 -1.43 -0.20 -10.23
N LEU A 163 -2.07 0.79 -9.60
CA LEU A 163 -1.37 1.84 -8.85
C LEU A 163 -0.85 1.26 -7.53
N THR A 164 0.46 1.33 -7.33
CA THR A 164 1.14 0.94 -6.09
C THR A 164 1.87 2.12 -5.44
N ARG A 165 2.08 1.99 -4.15
CA ARG A 165 2.84 2.91 -3.30
C ARG A 165 3.58 2.07 -2.26
N PRO A 166 4.91 1.89 -2.40
CA PRO A 166 5.69 1.16 -1.40
C PRO A 166 5.69 1.92 -0.08
N ASP A 167 5.89 1.21 1.04
CA ASP A 167 6.00 1.83 2.36
C ASP A 167 7.27 2.68 2.47
N SER A 168 8.37 2.24 1.85
CA SER A 168 9.66 2.94 1.88
C SER A 168 10.44 2.81 0.59
N ILE A 169 11.31 3.78 0.34
CA ILE A 169 12.21 3.81 -0.84
C ILE A 169 13.65 4.02 -0.41
N GLY A 170 14.59 3.49 -1.19
CA GLY A 170 16.01 3.76 -1.07
C GLY A 170 16.56 4.28 -2.39
N HIS A 171 17.54 5.17 -2.29
CA HIS A 171 18.22 5.79 -3.42
C HIS A 171 19.68 5.32 -3.53
N ASN A 172 20.15 5.15 -4.76
CA ASN A 172 21.55 4.88 -5.05
C ASN A 172 22.38 6.18 -5.04
N ALA A 173 23.69 6.07 -5.32
CA ALA A 173 24.60 7.22 -5.36
C ALA A 173 24.28 8.27 -6.44
N LYS A 174 23.41 7.95 -7.41
CA LYS A 174 22.92 8.86 -8.45
C LYS A 174 21.55 9.47 -8.11
N ASP A 175 21.07 9.26 -6.89
CA ASP A 175 19.74 9.68 -6.43
C ASP A 175 18.58 8.99 -7.17
N GLU A 176 18.84 7.84 -7.80
CA GLU A 176 17.80 7.03 -8.44
C GLU A 176 17.26 6.00 -7.45
N ILE A 177 15.94 5.76 -7.47
CA ILE A 177 15.32 4.72 -6.64
C ILE A 177 15.79 3.34 -7.10
N ASP A 178 16.59 2.68 -6.27
CA ASP A 178 17.13 1.33 -6.49
C ASP A 178 16.59 0.32 -5.47
N LEU A 179 15.76 0.75 -4.53
CA LEU A 179 15.18 -0.12 -3.51
C LEU A 179 13.77 0.31 -3.19
N VAL A 180 12.85 -0.64 -3.20
CA VAL A 180 11.48 -0.47 -2.68
C VAL A 180 11.24 -1.49 -1.58
N HIS A 181 10.63 -1.02 -0.50
CA HIS A 181 10.46 -1.78 0.72
C HIS A 181 9.03 -1.71 1.24
N ASP A 182 8.50 -2.88 1.58
CA ASP A 182 7.21 -3.05 2.25
C ASP A 182 7.38 -3.76 3.58
N HIS A 183 6.65 -3.31 4.61
CA HIS A 183 6.66 -3.94 5.93
C HIS A 183 5.31 -4.59 6.24
N LYS A 184 5.33 -5.89 6.56
CA LYS A 184 4.14 -6.66 6.93
C LYS A 184 4.25 -7.17 8.37
N HIS A 185 3.44 -6.59 9.26
CA HIS A 185 3.30 -7.06 10.64
C HIS A 185 2.14 -8.06 10.80
N LYS A 186 2.33 -9.13 11.58
CA LYS A 186 1.33 -10.17 11.86
C LYS A 186 0.97 -10.25 13.34
N ILE A 187 -0.33 -10.11 13.63
CA ILE A 187 -0.86 -9.91 15.00
C ILE A 187 -1.54 -11.18 15.56
N SER A 188 -1.78 -12.22 14.74
CA SER A 188 -2.51 -13.44 15.16
C SER A 188 -1.60 -14.65 15.36
N ASP A 189 -2.14 -15.78 15.78
CA ASP A 189 -1.52 -17.12 15.74
C ASP A 189 -1.98 -17.97 14.54
N LYS A 190 -2.99 -17.49 13.80
CA LYS A 190 -3.47 -18.10 12.55
C LYS A 190 -2.42 -18.06 11.43
N GLU A 191 -2.67 -18.75 10.32
CA GLU A 191 -1.73 -18.85 9.19
C GLU A 191 -1.22 -17.46 8.72
N HIS A 192 0.10 -17.34 8.61
CA HIS A 192 0.83 -16.09 8.34
C HIS A 192 1.58 -16.16 7.02
N VAL A 193 0.86 -16.36 5.92
CA VAL A 193 1.46 -16.33 4.58
C VAL A 193 1.32 -14.92 4.00
N ILE A 194 2.45 -14.35 3.56
CA ILE A 194 2.45 -13.10 2.79
C ILE A 194 2.50 -13.49 1.31
N HIS A 195 1.43 -13.17 0.57
CA HIS A 195 1.29 -13.58 -0.82
C HIS A 195 1.95 -12.60 -1.79
N ASN A 196 2.37 -13.11 -2.94
CA ASN A 196 2.83 -12.29 -4.08
C ASN A 196 1.63 -11.65 -4.80
N ASP A 197 0.98 -10.69 -4.15
CA ASP A 197 -0.19 -9.98 -4.69
C ASP A 197 0.18 -8.99 -5.80
N SER A 198 -0.83 -8.27 -6.32
CA SER A 198 -0.63 -7.26 -7.36
C SER A 198 0.25 -6.09 -6.92
N GLN A 199 0.23 -5.73 -5.63
CA GLN A 199 1.08 -4.66 -5.08
C GLN A 199 2.55 -5.09 -5.15
N MET A 200 2.87 -6.28 -4.64
CA MET A 200 4.24 -6.84 -4.66
C MET A 200 4.78 -7.05 -6.09
N ARG A 201 3.91 -7.31 -7.06
CA ARG A 201 4.29 -7.40 -8.48
C ARG A 201 4.58 -6.02 -9.07
N ALA A 202 3.68 -5.06 -8.85
CA ALA A 202 3.83 -3.69 -9.36
C ALA A 202 5.07 -2.99 -8.78
N GLU A 203 5.38 -3.22 -7.49
CA GLU A 203 6.59 -2.70 -6.84
C GLU A 203 7.88 -3.27 -7.42
N ARG A 204 7.87 -4.54 -7.83
CA ARG A 204 9.00 -5.12 -8.55
C ARG A 204 9.15 -4.55 -9.95
N GLU A 205 8.03 -4.38 -10.67
CA GLU A 205 8.02 -3.76 -11.99
C GLU A 205 8.59 -2.33 -11.96
N MET A 206 8.31 -1.56 -10.89
CA MET A 206 8.88 -0.22 -10.67
C MET A 206 10.43 -0.17 -10.68
N LEU A 207 11.08 -1.30 -10.42
CA LEU A 207 12.53 -1.46 -10.33
C LEU A 207 13.16 -2.24 -11.50
N GLU A 208 12.36 -2.74 -12.44
CA GLU A 208 12.82 -3.68 -13.48
C GLU A 208 13.97 -3.10 -14.33
N ASP A 209 13.86 -1.83 -14.72
CA ASP A 209 14.89 -1.12 -15.51
C ASP A 209 16.03 -0.53 -14.65
N LYS A 210 15.95 -0.64 -13.33
CA LYS A 210 16.82 0.07 -12.38
C LYS A 210 17.84 -0.82 -11.70
N SER A 211 17.85 -2.13 -12.02
CA SER A 211 18.64 -3.14 -11.32
C SER A 211 18.45 -3.07 -9.79
N GLY A 212 17.23 -2.74 -9.35
CA GLY A 212 16.92 -2.49 -7.96
C GLY A 212 16.44 -3.72 -7.19
N SER A 213 16.44 -3.63 -5.86
CA SER A 213 15.94 -4.69 -4.96
C SER A 213 14.54 -4.38 -4.44
N HIS A 214 13.64 -5.35 -4.57
CA HIS A 214 12.38 -5.36 -3.84
C HIS A 214 12.53 -6.16 -2.55
N ILE A 215 12.29 -5.50 -1.42
CA ILE A 215 12.48 -6.06 -0.09
C ILE A 215 11.17 -6.07 0.69
N VAL A 216 10.85 -7.20 1.32
CA VAL A 216 9.74 -7.27 2.26
C VAL A 216 10.28 -7.61 3.65
N ALA A 217 10.09 -6.70 4.60
CA ALA A 217 10.34 -6.98 6.01
C ALA A 217 9.06 -7.54 6.64
N ILE A 218 9.19 -8.65 7.36
CA ILE A 218 8.09 -9.31 8.05
C ILE A 218 8.37 -9.28 9.54
N SER A 219 7.35 -8.96 10.34
CA SER A 219 7.39 -9.05 11.79
C SER A 219 6.13 -9.73 12.33
N SER A 220 6.18 -10.24 13.55
CA SER A 220 5.06 -10.96 14.16
C SER A 220 5.15 -10.91 15.67
N ASP A 221 3.99 -10.86 16.32
CA ASP A 221 3.85 -10.97 17.78
C ASP A 221 4.06 -12.40 18.29
N LYS A 222 3.78 -13.38 17.45
CA LYS A 222 3.85 -14.81 17.78
C LYS A 222 4.66 -15.54 16.72
N PRO A 223 5.96 -15.24 16.57
CA PRO A 223 6.79 -15.92 15.59
C PRO A 223 7.09 -17.36 16.04
N ASP A 224 7.03 -18.27 15.08
CA ASP A 224 7.60 -19.62 15.16
C ASP A 224 8.53 -19.81 13.95
N LEU A 225 9.71 -19.18 14.03
CA LEU A 225 10.66 -19.12 12.90
C LEU A 225 11.30 -20.48 12.59
N ASN A 226 11.30 -21.40 13.56
CA ASN A 226 11.82 -22.76 13.42
C ASN A 226 10.71 -23.80 13.17
N GLY A 227 9.45 -23.36 13.14
CA GLY A 227 8.30 -24.21 12.87
C GLY A 227 8.32 -24.84 11.49
N ILE A 228 7.49 -25.87 11.29
CA ILE A 228 7.36 -26.57 10.01
C ILE A 228 5.87 -26.60 9.62
N PRO A 229 5.41 -25.74 8.68
CA PRO A 229 6.15 -24.63 8.07
C PRO A 229 6.38 -23.48 9.08
N PRO A 230 7.42 -22.64 8.87
CA PRO A 230 7.71 -21.53 9.77
C PRO A 230 6.64 -20.45 9.69
N LYS A 231 6.47 -19.67 10.76
CA LYS A 231 5.50 -18.57 10.85
C LYS A 231 6.13 -17.33 11.46
N PRO A 232 5.95 -16.12 10.88
CA PRO A 232 5.33 -15.86 9.58
C PRO A 232 6.21 -16.34 8.42
N ARG A 233 5.68 -16.42 7.19
CA ARG A 233 6.46 -16.79 5.99
C ARG A 233 5.93 -16.12 4.71
N PRO A 234 6.77 -15.86 3.71
CA PRO A 234 6.29 -15.52 2.38
C PRO A 234 5.64 -16.74 1.71
N SER A 235 4.78 -16.49 0.73
CA SER A 235 4.43 -17.50 -0.28
C SER A 235 5.65 -17.85 -1.11
N GLY A 236 5.69 -19.05 -1.70
CA GLY A 236 6.78 -19.49 -2.58
C GLY A 236 7.13 -18.44 -3.65
N PRO A 237 6.15 -17.98 -4.47
CA PRO A 237 6.41 -16.97 -5.50
C PRO A 237 6.95 -15.64 -4.97
N LEU A 238 6.57 -15.24 -3.75
CA LEU A 238 7.09 -14.00 -3.15
C LEU A 238 8.54 -14.20 -2.69
N GLY A 239 8.81 -15.28 -1.96
CA GLY A 239 10.13 -15.61 -1.41
C GLY A 239 11.17 -15.96 -2.46
N GLU A 240 10.76 -16.36 -3.66
CA GLU A 240 11.66 -16.59 -4.80
C GLU A 240 12.04 -15.28 -5.52
N LYS A 241 11.16 -14.28 -5.51
CA LYS A 241 11.27 -13.08 -6.37
C LYS A 241 11.62 -11.79 -5.62
N SER A 242 11.69 -11.84 -4.30
CA SER A 242 11.96 -10.67 -3.44
C SER A 242 12.92 -11.07 -2.33
N GLU A 243 13.65 -10.10 -1.82
CA GLU A 243 14.44 -10.29 -0.60
C GLU A 243 13.52 -10.19 0.60
N ILE A 244 13.52 -11.20 1.46
CA ILE A 244 12.63 -11.25 2.61
C ILE A 244 13.45 -11.30 3.89
N TYR A 245 13.17 -10.37 4.80
CA TYR A 245 13.81 -10.27 6.10
C TYR A 245 12.79 -10.41 7.21
N TYR A 246 13.19 -11.02 8.33
CA TYR A 246 12.42 -10.98 9.55
C TYR A 246 13.00 -9.92 10.49
N THR A 247 12.15 -8.96 10.87
CA THR A 247 12.45 -8.00 11.93
C THR A 247 11.81 -8.47 13.22
N ASP A 248 12.61 -8.66 14.26
CA ASP A 248 12.13 -8.98 15.59
C ASP A 248 11.63 -7.70 16.29
N PRO A 249 10.32 -7.58 16.60
CA PRO A 249 9.75 -6.42 17.28
C PRO A 249 10.40 -6.12 18.64
N SER A 250 10.89 -7.16 19.32
CA SER A 250 11.41 -7.07 20.69
C SER A 250 12.78 -6.40 20.72
N SER A 251 13.68 -6.83 19.83
CA SER A 251 15.02 -6.25 19.72
C SER A 251 15.09 -5.05 18.78
N GLY A 252 14.10 -4.87 17.89
CA GLY A 252 14.11 -3.84 16.86
C GLY A 252 15.20 -4.06 15.81
N LYS A 253 15.57 -5.32 15.56
CA LYS A 253 16.64 -5.71 14.63
C LYS A 253 16.16 -6.71 13.59
N VAL A 254 16.80 -6.68 12.43
CA VAL A 254 16.73 -7.78 11.47
C VAL A 254 17.51 -8.96 12.03
N THR A 255 16.86 -10.11 12.18
CA THR A 255 17.47 -11.30 12.81
C THR A 255 17.55 -12.50 11.88
N HIS A 256 16.72 -12.53 10.83
CA HIS A 256 16.71 -13.63 9.88
C HIS A 256 16.50 -13.14 8.45
N LYS A 257 17.01 -13.91 7.48
CA LYS A 257 16.71 -13.80 6.05
C LYS A 257 15.99 -15.06 5.58
N TRP A 258 15.00 -14.92 4.71
CA TRP A 258 14.33 -16.07 4.12
C TRP A 258 15.25 -16.77 3.12
N GLU A 259 15.32 -18.09 3.20
CA GLU A 259 15.93 -18.95 2.19
C GLU A 259 14.82 -19.78 1.52
N GLY A 260 14.53 -19.46 0.26
CA GLY A 260 13.58 -20.21 -0.56
C GLY A 260 14.06 -21.65 -0.79
N ASN A 261 13.18 -22.62 -0.57
CA ASN A 261 13.44 -24.02 -0.88
C ASN A 261 12.11 -24.74 -1.11
N SER A 262 11.80 -25.04 -2.37
CA SER A 262 10.57 -25.71 -2.77
C SER A 262 10.41 -27.13 -2.21
N ARG A 263 11.47 -27.75 -1.70
CA ARG A 263 11.43 -29.07 -1.05
C ARG A 263 11.02 -29.00 0.41
N LEU A 264 11.06 -27.81 1.04
CA LEU A 264 10.66 -27.64 2.44
C LEU A 264 9.16 -27.29 2.54
N PRO A 265 8.45 -27.82 3.56
CA PRO A 265 7.10 -27.37 3.85
C PRO A 265 7.03 -25.85 4.00
N GLY A 266 6.11 -25.23 3.26
CA GLY A 266 5.96 -23.77 3.26
C GLY A 266 6.88 -23.01 2.30
N GLY A 267 7.72 -23.71 1.52
CA GLY A 267 8.51 -23.14 0.42
C GLY A 267 9.86 -22.54 0.83
N GLY A 268 10.33 -22.79 2.04
CA GLY A 268 11.60 -22.29 2.52
C GLY A 268 11.74 -22.31 4.04
N ARG A 269 12.75 -21.61 4.54
CA ARG A 269 13.06 -21.49 5.97
C ARG A 269 13.60 -20.11 6.31
N TRP A 270 13.53 -19.73 7.57
CA TRP A 270 14.28 -18.59 8.08
C TRP A 270 15.70 -19.01 8.41
N LYS A 271 16.67 -18.31 7.83
CA LYS A 271 18.10 -18.43 8.18
C LYS A 271 18.45 -17.31 9.14
N LYS A 272 18.95 -17.66 10.32
CA LYS A 272 19.47 -16.69 11.30
C LYS A 272 20.68 -15.96 10.72
N LEU A 273 20.75 -14.65 10.96
CA LEU A 273 21.86 -13.77 10.56
C LEU A 273 22.87 -13.58 11.70
#